data_AF-A0A0E0JGM1-F1
#
_entry.id   AF-A0A0E0JGM1-F1
#
_cell.length_a   1.000
_cell.length_b   1.000
_cell.length_c   1.000
_cell.angle_alpha   90.00
_cell.angle_beta   90.00
_cell.angle_gamma   90.00
#
_symmetry.space_group_name_H-M   'P 1'
#
loop_
_entity.id
_entity.type
_entity.pdbx_description
1 polymer ?
#
loop_
_entity_poly.entity_id
_entity_poly.type
_entity_poly.pdbx_seq_one_letter_code
_entity_poly.pdbx_strand_id
1 'polypeptide(L)'
;MAPTNLNRKRTYAQLVRARPVAPVRPVVHARPVVHRWFKYFDDVEFDDCRINRAFSVIVKVDVKFHPEAYGDIQRFILMDATGSKMEAIVSGENAARFTNILIVGQKYTIHGVYFKPNSWEINFRAIKRDYDCFFTRTTIIESYNLPLQFPLYPKQLTKFSDLSLPEHRNKTFVDIAGIIVYLGPLQRVSNRLYREVTLLDTRCDLVVIGTI
;
A
#
# COMPACT_ATOMS: atom_id res chain seq x y z
N MET A 1 56.37 73.78 24.20
CA MET A 1 56.04 72.70 25.16
C MET A 1 54.99 71.79 24.52
N ALA A 2 55.08 70.49 24.82
CA ALA A 2 54.17 69.40 24.42
C ALA A 2 54.24 68.91 22.95
N PRO A 3 54.07 67.59 22.69
CA PRO A 3 55.05 66.83 21.93
C PRO A 3 54.53 66.13 20.68
N THR A 4 55.48 65.79 19.81
CA THR A 4 55.40 64.87 18.68
C THR A 4 55.12 63.43 19.16
N ASN A 5 54.07 62.80 18.64
CA ASN A 5 53.83 61.35 18.79
C ASN A 5 53.40 60.76 17.42
N LEU A 6 54.39 60.44 16.58
CA LEU A 6 54.23 59.49 15.48
C LEU A 6 54.82 58.15 15.93
N ASN A 7 53.97 57.21 16.33
CA ASN A 7 54.35 55.79 16.42
C ASN A 7 53.09 54.92 16.35
N ARG A 8 52.56 54.75 15.13
CA ARG A 8 51.57 53.70 14.85
C ARG A 8 52.31 52.49 14.28
N LYS A 9 52.81 51.63 15.18
CA LYS A 9 53.31 50.30 14.81
C LYS A 9 52.17 49.52 14.16
N ARG A 10 52.36 49.10 12.91
CA ARG A 10 51.48 48.12 12.25
C ARG A 10 51.73 46.76 12.90
N THR A 11 50.79 46.30 13.72
CA THR A 11 50.79 44.93 14.23
C THR A 11 50.42 44.01 13.07
N TYR A 12 51.38 43.23 12.58
CA TYR A 12 51.08 42.10 11.69
C TYR A 12 50.29 41.06 12.48
N ALA A 13 49.10 40.72 12.01
CA ALA A 13 48.31 39.63 12.57
C ALA A 13 49.11 38.32 12.43
N GLN A 14 49.36 37.64 13.55
CA GLN A 14 49.94 36.30 13.56
C GLN A 14 48.98 35.35 12.82
N LEU A 15 49.53 34.58 11.87
CA LEU A 15 48.79 33.56 11.17
C LEU A 15 48.50 32.39 12.13
N VAL A 16 47.34 32.42 12.78
CA VAL A 16 46.83 31.27 13.52
C VAL A 16 46.52 30.20 12.47
N ARG A 17 47.26 29.07 12.51
CA ARG A 17 46.92 27.89 11.70
C ARG A 17 45.50 27.46 12.06
N ALA A 18 44.56 27.70 11.16
CA ALA A 18 43.24 27.11 11.24
C ALA A 18 43.39 25.58 11.28
N ARG A 19 42.77 24.93 12.27
CA ARG A 19 42.58 23.48 12.22
C ARG A 19 41.84 23.17 10.92
N PRO A 20 42.22 22.13 10.15
CA PRO A 20 41.46 21.76 8.98
C PRO A 20 40.03 21.45 9.41
N VAL A 21 39.09 22.27 8.95
CA VAL A 21 37.67 21.95 9.05
C VAL A 21 37.49 20.70 8.21
N ALA A 22 37.21 19.57 8.86
CA ALA A 22 36.88 18.35 8.15
C ALA A 22 35.74 18.67 7.16
N PRO A 23 35.82 18.22 5.90
CA PRO A 23 34.75 18.46 4.96
C PRO A 23 33.45 17.96 5.57
N VAL A 24 32.46 18.85 5.70
CA VAL A 24 31.10 18.46 6.05
C VAL A 24 30.71 17.44 5.00
N ARG A 25 30.66 16.17 5.40
CA ARG A 25 30.17 15.11 4.52
C ARG A 25 28.80 15.58 4.07
N PRO A 26 28.52 15.64 2.75
CA PRO A 26 27.15 15.87 2.32
C PRO A 26 26.30 14.84 3.05
N VAL A 27 25.20 15.28 3.66
CA VAL A 27 24.18 14.36 4.18
C VAL A 27 23.71 13.59 2.97
N VAL A 28 24.33 12.45 2.72
CA VAL A 28 23.91 11.51 1.69
C VAL A 28 22.53 11.08 2.15
N HIS A 29 21.50 11.70 1.58
CA HIS A 29 20.17 11.09 1.60
C HIS A 29 20.40 9.72 0.98
N ALA A 30 20.35 8.69 1.81
CA ALA A 30 20.54 7.32 1.37
C ALA A 30 19.61 7.16 0.16
N ARG A 31 20.17 6.85 -1.01
CA ARG A 31 19.36 6.60 -2.19
C ARG A 31 18.37 5.51 -1.79
N PRO A 32 17.07 5.67 -2.06
CA PRO A 32 16.08 4.64 -1.76
C PRO A 32 16.56 3.33 -2.35
N VAL A 33 16.66 2.28 -1.51
CA VAL A 33 17.11 0.97 -1.97
C VAL A 33 16.01 0.37 -2.83
N VAL A 34 16.21 0.43 -4.14
CA VAL A 34 15.32 -0.22 -5.11
C VAL A 34 15.66 -1.70 -5.12
N HIS A 35 14.76 -2.52 -4.57
CA HIS A 35 14.91 -3.97 -4.56
C HIS A 35 14.66 -4.53 -5.97
N ARG A 36 15.51 -5.46 -6.45
CA ARG A 36 15.42 -5.99 -7.82
C ARG A 36 14.62 -7.30 -7.94
N TRP A 37 14.19 -7.88 -6.82
CA TRP A 37 13.44 -9.13 -6.80
C TRP A 37 11.96 -8.86 -6.99
N PHE A 38 11.50 -8.97 -8.23
CA PHE A 38 10.08 -8.88 -8.56
C PHE A 38 9.37 -10.19 -8.21
N LYS A 39 8.15 -10.09 -7.70
CA LYS A 39 7.32 -11.25 -7.34
C LYS A 39 5.86 -11.01 -7.74
N TYR A 40 5.23 -12.00 -8.35
CA TYR A 40 3.76 -12.05 -8.47
C TYR A 40 3.17 -12.69 -7.22
N PHE A 41 1.91 -12.40 -6.93
CA PHE A 41 1.25 -12.84 -5.70
C PHE A 41 1.04 -14.35 -5.64
N ASP A 42 0.82 -15.00 -6.79
CA ASP A 42 0.69 -16.46 -6.85
C ASP A 42 2.03 -17.19 -6.69
N ASP A 43 3.15 -16.49 -6.89
CA ASP A 43 4.49 -17.07 -6.75
C ASP A 43 5.01 -16.97 -5.31
N VAL A 44 4.30 -16.28 -4.41
CA VAL A 44 4.73 -16.10 -3.01
C VAL A 44 4.69 -17.44 -2.28
N GLU A 45 5.83 -17.81 -1.73
CA GLU A 45 6.00 -19.06 -0.99
C GLU A 45 6.31 -18.79 0.48
N PHE A 46 6.17 -19.83 1.30
CA PHE A 46 6.40 -19.73 2.74
C PHE A 46 7.84 -19.31 3.08
N ASP A 47 8.82 -19.71 2.27
CA ASP A 47 10.22 -19.32 2.45
C ASP A 47 10.44 -17.82 2.20
N ASP A 48 9.66 -17.18 1.33
CA ASP A 48 9.71 -15.73 1.12
C ASP A 48 9.32 -14.96 2.39
N CYS A 49 8.56 -15.57 3.29
CA CYS A 49 8.17 -14.99 4.57
C CYS A 49 9.22 -15.17 5.68
N ARG A 50 10.10 -16.17 5.56
CA ARG A 50 11.14 -16.50 6.56
C ARG A 50 12.42 -15.72 6.34
N ILE A 51 12.73 -15.44 5.08
CA ILE A 51 13.90 -14.66 4.72
C ILE A 51 13.57 -13.20 5.03
N ASN A 52 14.41 -12.51 5.82
CA ASN A 52 14.32 -11.06 6.00
C ASN A 52 14.76 -10.33 4.71
N ARG A 53 14.06 -10.60 3.61
CA ARG A 53 14.31 -10.09 2.27
C ARG A 53 13.10 -9.29 1.85
N ALA A 54 13.37 -8.11 1.30
CA ALA A 54 12.35 -7.27 0.72
C ALA A 54 12.26 -7.50 -0.79
N PHE A 55 11.03 -7.48 -1.30
CA PHE A 55 10.68 -7.73 -2.69
C PHE A 55 10.14 -6.47 -3.35
N SER A 56 9.90 -6.56 -4.66
CA SER A 56 9.18 -5.56 -5.42
C SER A 56 7.98 -6.18 -6.10
N VAL A 57 6.88 -5.43 -6.17
CA VAL A 57 5.63 -5.87 -6.80
C VAL A 57 5.14 -4.79 -7.74
N ILE A 58 4.55 -5.20 -8.85
CA ILE A 58 3.89 -4.29 -9.81
C ILE A 58 2.40 -4.53 -9.68
N VAL A 59 1.67 -3.53 -9.19
CA VAL A 59 0.30 -3.68 -8.72
C VAL A 59 -0.59 -2.53 -9.14
N LYS A 60 -1.87 -2.80 -9.29
CA LYS A 60 -2.96 -1.84 -9.32
C LYS A 60 -3.62 -1.79 -7.94
N VAL A 61 -3.93 -0.60 -7.43
CA VAL A 61 -4.73 -0.46 -6.20
C VAL A 61 -6.18 -0.75 -6.55
N ASP A 62 -6.71 -1.87 -6.07
CA ASP A 62 -8.07 -2.30 -6.39
C ASP A 62 -9.08 -1.74 -5.38
N VAL A 63 -8.75 -1.78 -4.09
CA VAL A 63 -9.58 -1.21 -3.02
C VAL A 63 -8.70 -0.50 -1.99
N LYS A 64 -9.21 0.62 -1.47
CA LYS A 64 -8.71 1.28 -0.28
C LYS A 64 -9.81 1.26 0.77
N PHE A 65 -9.59 0.59 1.90
CA PHE A 65 -10.56 0.56 2.98
C PHE A 65 -10.57 1.89 3.74
N HIS A 66 -11.66 2.18 4.44
CA HIS A 66 -11.64 3.27 5.41
C HIS A 66 -10.63 2.92 6.52
N PRO A 67 -9.86 3.90 7.03
CA PRO A 67 -8.98 3.68 8.17
C PRO A 67 -9.76 3.06 9.34
N GLU A 68 -9.15 2.12 10.07
CA GLU A 68 -9.78 1.58 11.29
C GLU A 68 -9.98 2.71 12.33
N ALA A 69 -10.91 2.53 13.28
CA ALA A 69 -11.36 3.60 14.18
C ALA A 69 -10.25 4.30 15.00
N TYR A 70 -9.11 3.64 15.21
CA TYR A 70 -7.94 4.21 15.89
C TYR A 70 -6.92 4.82 14.92
N GLY A 71 -7.14 4.76 13.60
CA GLY A 71 -6.30 5.36 12.56
C GLY A 71 -4.95 4.67 12.34
N ASP A 72 -4.61 3.69 13.20
CA ASP A 72 -3.29 3.07 13.21
C ASP A 72 -3.08 2.04 12.10
N ILE A 73 -4.14 1.59 11.43
CA ILE A 73 -4.04 0.59 10.36
C ILE A 73 -4.80 1.09 9.12
N GLN A 74 -4.10 1.05 8.00
CA GLN A 74 -4.67 1.22 6.66
C GLN A 74 -4.52 -0.08 5.88
N ARG A 75 -5.62 -0.53 5.28
CA ARG A 75 -5.67 -1.73 4.44
C ARG A 75 -5.94 -1.36 2.99
N PHE A 76 -5.37 -2.14 2.09
CA PHE A 76 -5.60 -2.06 0.65
C PHE A 76 -5.80 -3.47 0.07
N ILE A 77 -6.61 -3.58 -0.98
CA ILE A 77 -6.50 -4.72 -1.90
C ILE A 77 -5.65 -4.28 -3.07
N LEU A 78 -4.55 -4.99 -3.28
CA LEU A 78 -3.68 -4.83 -4.45
C LEU A 78 -3.97 -5.95 -5.42
N MET A 79 -3.95 -5.64 -6.71
CA MET A 79 -4.03 -6.63 -7.79
C MET A 79 -2.75 -6.59 -8.60
N ASP A 80 -2.08 -7.72 -8.80
CA ASP A 80 -0.91 -7.80 -9.66
C ASP A 80 -1.29 -7.93 -11.16
N ALA A 81 -0.29 -7.99 -12.03
CA ALA A 81 -0.51 -8.11 -13.47
C ALA A 81 -1.08 -9.46 -13.92
N THR A 82 -1.08 -10.48 -13.04
CA THR A 82 -1.73 -11.77 -13.31
C THR A 82 -3.23 -11.73 -12.97
N GLY A 83 -3.70 -10.65 -12.33
CA GLY A 83 -5.06 -10.52 -11.82
C GLY A 83 -5.25 -11.13 -10.44
N SER A 84 -4.18 -11.63 -9.83
CA SER A 84 -4.21 -12.11 -8.46
C SER A 84 -4.20 -10.94 -7.49
N LYS A 85 -4.87 -11.12 -6.36
CA LYS A 85 -5.09 -10.08 -5.36
C LYS A 85 -4.52 -10.47 -4.02
N MET A 86 -4.01 -9.49 -3.29
CA MET A 86 -3.46 -9.65 -1.96
C MET A 86 -3.81 -8.44 -1.10
N GLU A 87 -4.08 -8.69 0.18
CA GLU A 87 -4.26 -7.61 1.15
C GLU A 87 -2.90 -7.01 1.51
N ALA A 88 -2.82 -5.69 1.46
CA ALA A 88 -1.67 -4.95 1.96
C ALA A 88 -2.05 -4.24 3.25
N ILE A 89 -1.29 -4.51 4.32
CA ILE A 89 -1.51 -3.99 5.65
C ILE A 89 -0.41 -2.99 5.97
N VAL A 90 -0.81 -1.78 6.34
CA VAL A 90 0.07 -0.69 6.70
C VAL A 90 -0.29 -0.22 8.10
N SER A 91 0.69 -0.21 9.01
CA SER A 91 0.48 0.21 10.39
C SER A 91 1.26 1.47 10.79
N GLY A 92 0.75 2.15 11.81
CA GLY A 92 1.34 3.32 12.47
C GLY A 92 1.52 4.52 11.54
N GLU A 93 2.64 5.22 11.70
CA GLU A 93 3.01 6.43 10.97
C GLU A 93 2.97 6.27 9.43
N ASN A 94 3.18 5.03 8.95
CA ASN A 94 3.17 4.73 7.51
C ASN A 94 1.76 4.74 6.92
N ALA A 95 0.72 4.50 7.73
CA ALA A 95 -0.67 4.43 7.27
C ALA A 95 -1.06 5.75 6.58
N ALA A 96 -0.86 6.89 7.26
CA ALA A 96 -1.13 8.21 6.71
C ALA A 96 -0.32 8.51 5.43
N ARG A 97 0.97 8.14 5.42
CA ARG A 97 1.85 8.33 4.26
C ARG A 97 1.29 7.62 3.02
N PHE A 98 0.98 6.33 3.14
CA PHE A 98 0.56 5.52 2.00
C PHE A 98 -0.90 5.74 1.61
N THR A 99 -1.77 6.16 2.53
CA THR A 99 -3.14 6.57 2.24
C THR A 99 -3.20 7.73 1.23
N ASN A 100 -2.26 8.67 1.32
CA ASN A 100 -2.22 9.82 0.40
C ASN A 100 -1.59 9.50 -0.95
N ILE A 101 -0.70 8.51 -1.02
CA ILE A 101 0.05 8.15 -2.24
C ILE A 101 -0.72 7.17 -3.12
N LEU A 102 -1.30 6.12 -2.51
CA LEU A 102 -1.95 5.04 -3.24
C LEU A 102 -3.39 5.42 -3.61
N ILE A 103 -3.67 5.59 -4.89
CA ILE A 103 -5.01 5.97 -5.38
C ILE A 103 -5.65 4.74 -6.05
N VAL A 104 -6.92 4.47 -5.71
CA VAL A 104 -7.69 3.38 -6.32
C VAL A 104 -7.70 3.52 -7.84
N GLY A 105 -7.48 2.41 -8.55
CA GLY A 105 -7.38 2.32 -10.00
C GLY A 105 -5.99 2.63 -10.56
N GLN A 106 -5.09 3.25 -9.78
CA GLN A 106 -3.74 3.59 -10.24
C GLN A 106 -2.77 2.41 -10.08
N LYS A 107 -1.73 2.41 -10.93
CA LYS A 107 -0.72 1.37 -11.01
C LYS A 107 0.60 1.87 -10.44
N TYR A 108 1.27 1.01 -9.67
CA TYR A 108 2.52 1.33 -9.00
C TYR A 108 3.51 0.18 -9.06
N THR A 109 4.79 0.52 -9.10
CA THR A 109 5.86 -0.35 -8.64
C THR A 109 6.11 -0.06 -7.17
N ILE A 110 5.96 -1.07 -6.32
CA ILE A 110 6.19 -0.94 -4.88
C ILE A 110 7.42 -1.76 -4.53
N HIS A 111 8.48 -1.09 -4.09
CA HIS A 111 9.75 -1.69 -3.68
C HIS A 111 9.84 -1.80 -2.17
N GLY A 112 10.52 -2.83 -1.68
CA GLY A 112 10.79 -3.00 -0.27
C GLY A 112 9.58 -3.51 0.51
N VAL A 113 8.79 -4.40 -0.10
CA VAL A 113 7.65 -5.07 0.55
C VAL A 113 8.08 -6.40 1.16
N TYR A 114 7.39 -6.82 2.22
CA TYR A 114 7.61 -8.13 2.85
C TYR A 114 6.31 -8.92 2.83
N PHE A 115 6.42 -10.24 2.77
CA PHE A 115 5.28 -11.14 2.91
C PHE A 115 5.29 -11.76 4.30
N LYS A 116 4.11 -11.98 4.87
CA LYS A 116 3.96 -12.80 6.07
C LYS A 116 2.84 -13.81 5.89
N PRO A 117 2.91 -14.99 6.53
CA PRO A 117 1.79 -15.90 6.56
C PRO A 117 0.61 -15.22 7.21
N ASN A 118 -0.57 -15.46 6.65
CA ASN A 118 -1.83 -15.01 7.19
C ASN A 118 -2.00 -15.66 8.58
N SER A 119 -1.92 -14.88 9.65
CA SER A 119 -2.26 -15.35 10.98
C SER A 119 -3.78 -15.34 11.12
N TRP A 120 -4.39 -16.53 11.17
CA TRP A 120 -5.83 -16.77 11.23
C TRP A 120 -6.56 -16.13 12.43
N GLU A 121 -5.85 -15.43 13.32
CA GLU A 121 -6.33 -14.88 14.59
C GLU A 121 -6.89 -13.43 14.50
N ILE A 122 -6.80 -12.76 13.34
CA ILE A 122 -7.30 -11.39 13.19
C ILE A 122 -8.71 -11.42 12.58
N ASN A 123 -9.71 -11.07 13.40
CA ASN A 123 -11.16 -11.09 13.13
C ASN A 123 -11.66 -10.24 11.94
N PHE A 124 -10.77 -9.62 11.16
CA PHE A 124 -11.12 -8.78 10.01
C PHE A 124 -10.20 -9.13 8.84
N ARG A 125 -10.72 -9.85 7.84
CA ARG A 125 -9.98 -10.19 6.63
C ARG A 125 -10.71 -9.67 5.44
N ALA A 126 -10.01 -8.87 4.63
CA ALA A 126 -10.56 -8.44 3.38
C ALA A 126 -10.42 -9.56 2.34
N ILE A 127 -9.28 -10.22 2.13
CA ILE A 127 -9.20 -11.26 1.09
C ILE A 127 -8.64 -12.59 1.59
N LYS A 128 -9.12 -13.71 1.06
CA LYS A 128 -8.65 -15.05 1.43
C LYS A 128 -7.38 -15.41 0.64
N ARG A 129 -6.21 -15.27 1.28
CA ARG A 129 -4.90 -15.74 0.78
C ARG A 129 -4.05 -16.24 1.94
N ASP A 130 -3.05 -17.08 1.64
CA ASP A 130 -2.13 -17.63 2.64
C ASP A 130 -1.12 -16.60 3.14
N TYR A 131 -0.96 -15.48 2.44
CA TYR A 131 0.02 -14.44 2.74
C TYR A 131 -0.56 -13.05 2.57
N ASP A 132 -0.06 -12.12 3.39
CA ASP A 132 -0.34 -10.70 3.32
C ASP A 132 0.92 -9.91 2.95
N CYS A 133 0.72 -8.77 2.30
CA CYS A 133 1.78 -7.84 1.92
C CYS A 133 1.95 -6.74 2.97
N PHE A 134 3.17 -6.51 3.43
CA PHE A 134 3.47 -5.50 4.46
C PHE A 134 4.35 -4.39 3.93
N PHE A 135 3.95 -3.15 4.23
CA PHE A 135 4.76 -1.98 3.95
C PHE A 135 5.51 -1.54 5.20
N THR A 136 6.72 -1.05 4.98
CA THR A 136 7.61 -0.57 6.02
C THR A 136 8.00 0.88 5.73
N ARG A 137 8.75 1.49 6.67
CA ARG A 137 9.27 2.84 6.48
C ARG A 137 10.19 2.95 5.26
N THR A 138 10.85 1.85 4.88
CA THR A 138 11.75 1.77 3.72
C THR A 138 11.03 1.44 2.41
N THR A 139 9.73 1.17 2.44
CA THR A 139 8.95 0.90 1.23
C THR A 139 8.87 2.16 0.36
N ILE A 140 9.17 1.99 -0.92
CA ILE A 140 9.21 3.06 -1.94
C ILE A 140 8.14 2.75 -2.97
N ILE A 141 7.39 3.78 -3.37
CA ILE A 141 6.33 3.68 -4.36
C ILE A 141 6.71 4.55 -5.55
N GLU A 142 6.66 3.95 -6.73
CA GLU A 142 6.87 4.62 -8.01
C GLU A 142 5.64 4.41 -8.89
N SER A 143 5.20 5.44 -9.60
CA SER A 143 4.11 5.31 -10.57
C SER A 143 4.51 4.36 -11.70
N TYR A 144 3.61 3.46 -12.08
CA TYR A 144 3.86 2.49 -13.14
C TYR A 144 3.25 2.94 -14.47
N ASN A 145 4.11 3.33 -15.41
CA ASN A 145 3.71 3.87 -16.73
C ASN A 145 4.10 2.96 -17.92
N LEU A 146 4.57 1.75 -17.64
CA LEU A 146 5.02 0.79 -18.66
C LEU A 146 3.83 0.03 -19.28
N PRO A 147 4.00 -0.57 -20.47
CA PRO A 147 2.89 -1.11 -21.27
C PRO A 147 2.25 -2.40 -20.74
N LEU A 148 2.65 -2.90 -19.57
CA LEU A 148 2.08 -4.11 -19.00
C LEU A 148 0.58 -3.91 -18.75
N GLN A 149 -0.20 -4.76 -19.39
CA GLN A 149 -1.65 -4.76 -19.24
C GLN A 149 -2.02 -5.52 -17.98
N PHE A 150 -2.85 -4.89 -17.16
CA PHE A 150 -3.51 -5.56 -16.06
C PHE A 150 -4.83 -6.12 -16.60
N PRO A 151 -5.26 -7.32 -16.16
CA PRO A 151 -6.54 -7.83 -16.56
C PRO A 151 -7.66 -6.90 -16.04
N LEU A 152 -8.72 -6.77 -16.83
CA LEU A 152 -9.88 -5.97 -16.46
C LEU A 152 -10.62 -6.59 -15.26
N TYR A 153 -10.62 -7.92 -15.20
CA TYR A 153 -11.27 -8.71 -14.17
C TYR A 153 -10.25 -9.44 -13.30
N PRO A 154 -10.57 -9.67 -12.02
CA PRO A 154 -9.76 -10.51 -11.15
C PRO A 154 -9.62 -11.93 -11.72
N LYS A 155 -8.51 -12.58 -11.39
CA LYS A 155 -8.23 -13.96 -11.80
C LYS A 155 -9.24 -14.97 -11.23
N GLN A 156 -9.78 -14.67 -10.04
CA GLN A 156 -10.68 -15.55 -9.31
C GLN A 156 -11.97 -14.82 -8.97
N LEU A 157 -13.09 -15.51 -9.19
CA LEU A 157 -14.42 -15.07 -8.79
C LEU A 157 -14.99 -16.07 -7.78
N THR A 158 -15.60 -15.55 -6.72
CA THR A 158 -16.34 -16.31 -5.72
C THR A 158 -17.70 -16.70 -6.30
N LYS A 159 -18.06 -17.98 -6.16
CA LYS A 159 -19.40 -18.47 -6.54
C LYS A 159 -20.43 -17.98 -5.54
N PHE A 160 -21.67 -17.79 -5.97
CA PHE A 160 -22.71 -17.27 -5.08
C PHE A 160 -23.04 -18.28 -3.97
N SER A 161 -23.04 -19.57 -4.28
CA SER A 161 -23.18 -20.65 -3.29
C SER A 161 -22.17 -20.57 -2.14
N ASP A 162 -20.96 -20.08 -2.43
CA ASP A 162 -19.84 -20.08 -1.49
C ASP A 162 -19.95 -18.90 -0.51
N LEU A 163 -20.69 -17.84 -0.85
CA LEU A 163 -20.86 -16.65 0.00
C LEU A 163 -21.49 -16.96 1.36
N SER A 164 -22.22 -18.07 1.47
CA SER A 164 -22.86 -18.53 2.71
C SER A 164 -21.90 -19.29 3.66
N LEU A 165 -20.74 -19.73 3.14
CA LEU A 165 -19.78 -20.53 3.89
C LEU A 165 -19.20 -19.74 5.06
N PRO A 166 -18.87 -20.40 6.19
CA PRO A 166 -18.28 -19.73 7.36
C PRO A 166 -17.05 -18.87 7.04
N GLU A 167 -16.29 -19.27 6.03
CA GLU A 167 -15.07 -18.60 5.58
C GLU A 167 -15.31 -17.22 4.96
N HIS A 168 -16.53 -16.96 4.48
CA HIS A 168 -16.97 -15.68 3.92
C HIS A 168 -17.87 -14.90 4.89
N ARG A 169 -18.07 -15.39 6.12
CA ARG A 169 -18.85 -14.69 7.14
C ARG A 169 -18.02 -13.54 7.71
N ASN A 170 -18.61 -12.35 7.67
CA ASN A 170 -18.11 -11.08 8.22
C ASN A 170 -16.84 -10.52 7.55
N LYS A 171 -17.03 -9.41 6.82
CA LYS A 171 -15.99 -8.47 6.36
C LYS A 171 -14.99 -8.99 5.31
N THR A 172 -15.27 -10.13 4.67
CA THR A 172 -14.51 -10.62 3.51
C THR A 172 -14.88 -9.84 2.23
N PHE A 173 -13.90 -9.16 1.66
CA PHE A 173 -13.85 -8.73 0.26
C PHE A 173 -13.78 -9.95 -0.67
N VAL A 174 -14.75 -10.00 -1.58
CA VAL A 174 -14.90 -11.06 -2.58
C VAL A 174 -15.14 -10.42 -3.93
N ASP A 175 -14.68 -11.10 -4.96
CA ASP A 175 -14.99 -10.73 -6.34
C ASP A 175 -16.09 -11.65 -6.85
N ILE A 176 -17.17 -11.08 -7.38
CA ILE A 176 -18.32 -11.84 -7.88
C ILE A 176 -18.75 -11.30 -9.24
N ALA A 177 -19.38 -12.14 -10.04
CA ALA A 177 -19.97 -11.75 -11.31
C ALA A 177 -21.32 -12.44 -11.49
N GLY A 178 -22.30 -11.69 -12.00
CA GLY A 178 -23.63 -12.21 -12.30
C GLY A 178 -24.43 -11.21 -13.13
N ILE A 179 -25.60 -11.65 -13.59
CA ILE A 179 -26.55 -10.85 -14.35
C ILE A 179 -27.42 -10.08 -13.36
N ILE A 180 -27.58 -8.77 -13.57
CA ILE A 180 -28.52 -7.97 -12.78
C ILE A 180 -29.94 -8.38 -13.17
N VAL A 181 -30.67 -8.99 -12.23
CA VAL A 181 -32.08 -9.40 -12.42
C VAL A 181 -33.06 -8.48 -11.71
N TYR A 182 -32.58 -7.69 -10.75
CA TYR A 182 -33.37 -6.67 -10.09
C TYR A 182 -32.49 -5.49 -9.67
N LEU A 183 -33.03 -4.29 -9.84
CA LEU A 183 -32.44 -3.03 -9.42
C LEU A 183 -33.46 -2.28 -8.56
N GLY A 184 -33.19 -2.21 -7.26
CA GLY A 184 -34.08 -1.56 -6.30
C GLY A 184 -34.15 -0.04 -6.46
N PRO A 185 -35.16 0.62 -5.87
CA PRO A 185 -35.20 2.07 -5.81
C PRO A 185 -34.01 2.61 -5.01
N LEU A 186 -33.56 3.81 -5.36
CA LEU A 186 -32.58 4.54 -4.56
C LEU A 186 -33.25 5.05 -3.29
N GLN A 187 -32.73 4.66 -2.14
CA GLN A 187 -33.21 5.05 -0.82
C GLN A 187 -32.16 5.92 -0.12
N ARG A 188 -32.60 6.77 0.80
CA ARG A 188 -31.70 7.48 1.70
C ARG A 188 -31.76 6.80 3.06
N VAL A 189 -30.71 6.07 3.41
CA VAL A 189 -30.60 5.40 4.71
C VAL A 189 -29.58 6.19 5.53
N SER A 190 -30.04 6.80 6.62
CA SER A 190 -29.28 7.82 7.35
C SER A 190 -28.84 8.96 6.41
N ASN A 191 -27.54 9.25 6.32
CA ASN A 191 -26.99 10.28 5.44
C ASN A 191 -26.32 9.72 4.17
N ARG A 192 -26.63 8.48 3.79
CA ARG A 192 -26.07 7.84 2.59
C ARG A 192 -27.18 7.43 1.63
N LEU A 193 -26.88 7.51 0.34
CA LEU A 193 -27.70 6.89 -0.68
C LEU A 193 -27.47 5.38 -0.61
N TYR A 194 -28.53 4.61 -0.80
CA TYR A 194 -28.50 3.17 -0.70
C TYR A 194 -29.37 2.59 -1.80
N ARG A 195 -28.91 1.52 -2.44
CA ARG A 195 -29.72 0.77 -3.40
C ARG A 195 -29.39 -0.71 -3.32
N GLU A 196 -30.43 -1.53 -3.41
CA GLU A 196 -30.28 -2.98 -3.54
C GLU A 196 -30.14 -3.39 -5.00
N VAL A 197 -29.24 -4.33 -5.24
CA VAL A 197 -29.05 -4.98 -6.55
C VAL A 197 -29.13 -6.47 -6.32
N THR A 198 -29.93 -7.17 -7.12
CA THR A 198 -29.95 -8.63 -7.13
C THR A 198 -29.23 -9.14 -8.36
N LEU A 199 -28.23 -9.98 -8.14
CA LEU A 199 -27.50 -10.67 -9.19
C LEU A 199 -27.92 -12.14 -9.25
N LEU A 200 -27.92 -12.70 -10.45
CA LEU A 200 -28.10 -14.13 -10.75
C LEU A 200 -26.82 -14.67 -11.39
N ASP A 201 -26.30 -15.79 -10.89
CA ASP A 201 -25.17 -16.48 -11.53
C ASP A 201 -25.63 -17.55 -12.52
N THR A 202 -24.65 -18.20 -13.18
CA THR A 202 -24.92 -19.26 -14.18
C THR A 202 -25.60 -20.52 -13.61
N ARG A 203 -25.65 -20.68 -12.28
CA ARG A 203 -26.30 -21.79 -11.59
C ARG A 203 -27.70 -21.44 -11.10
N CYS A 204 -28.18 -20.26 -11.45
CA CYS A 204 -29.42 -19.68 -10.95
C CYS A 204 -29.40 -19.39 -9.44
N ASP A 205 -28.22 -19.29 -8.83
CA ASP A 205 -28.10 -18.80 -7.46
C ASP A 205 -28.28 -17.28 -7.48
N LEU A 206 -28.93 -16.74 -6.44
CA LEU A 206 -29.19 -15.31 -6.29
C LEU A 206 -28.35 -14.74 -5.15
N VAL A 207 -27.82 -13.53 -5.35
CA VAL A 207 -27.24 -12.71 -4.28
C VAL A 207 -27.85 -11.32 -4.29
N VAL A 208 -28.19 -10.81 -3.11
CA VAL A 208 -28.65 -9.43 -2.91
C VAL A 208 -27.51 -8.62 -2.31
N ILE A 209 -27.18 -7.50 -2.94
CA ILE A 209 -26.07 -6.63 -2.55
C ILE A 209 -26.63 -5.25 -2.25
N GLY A 210 -26.26 -4.72 -1.08
CA GLY A 210 -26.45 -3.31 -0.75
C GLY A 210 -25.33 -2.46 -1.34
N THR A 211 -25.68 -1.49 -2.18
CA THR A 211 -24.75 -0.50 -2.72
C THR A 211 -24.96 0.84 -2.02
N ILE A 212 -23.86 1.50 -1.65
CA ILE A 212 -23.81 2.76 -0.88
C ILE A 212 -23.09 3.83 -1.70
#